data_AF-A0A3B5Y0Z0-F1
#
_entry.id   AF-A0A3B5Y0Z0-F1
#
_cell.length_a   1.000
_cell.length_b   1.000
_cell.length_c   1.000
_cell.angle_alpha   90.00
_cell.angle_beta   90.00
_cell.angle_gamma   90.00
#
_symmetry.space_group_name_H-M   'P 1'
#
loop_
_entity.id
_entity.type
_entity.pdbx_description
1 polymer ?
#
loop_
_entity_poly.entity_id
_entity_poly.type
_entity_poly.pdbx_seq_one_letter_code
_entity_poly.pdbx_strand_id
1 'polypeptide(L)'
;MTSWLNNNETLEDDDEYMSEFSSMQMEYFQTPDTVIDPSFCGLVTESDRRCIPHRKRAGKFVAFEGTDTSRRFIGCATEDGVNCGVLEWVDVPWPVILQRCLSKLWEQNLGRAQDNEAHGIEVAKLQKELASLANQYSQLVDDVSKLFDYQDGIKPHDMGCTSQAINELKEKKKQLEEQAKIELQMEKLKLKKEQRCIL
;
A
#
# COMPACT_ATOMS: atom_id res chain seq x y z
N MET A 1 -86.57 -22.24 -3.77
CA MET A 1 -86.44 -20.93 -3.11
C MET A 1 -86.39 -21.15 -1.60
N THR A 2 -85.79 -20.19 -0.88
CA THR A 2 -85.41 -20.12 0.56
C THR A 2 -84.30 -21.06 1.04
N SER A 3 -83.26 -20.63 1.76
CA SER A 3 -82.66 -19.31 2.06
C SER A 3 -81.39 -19.57 2.88
N TRP A 4 -80.31 -18.83 2.61
CA TRP A 4 -79.05 -18.87 3.34
C TRP A 4 -79.18 -18.18 4.72
N LEU A 5 -78.56 -18.76 5.75
CA LEU A 5 -78.04 -18.03 6.90
C LEU A 5 -76.68 -18.62 7.28
N ASN A 6 -75.77 -17.70 7.53
CA ASN A 6 -74.32 -17.78 7.49
C ASN A 6 -73.73 -18.07 8.90
N ASN A 7 -72.40 -18.30 8.93
CA ASN A 7 -71.45 -18.16 10.06
C ASN A 7 -71.27 -19.44 10.92
N ASN A 8 -70.08 -19.90 11.31
CA ASN A 8 -68.67 -19.47 11.15
C ASN A 8 -67.79 -20.59 11.74
N GLU A 9 -66.50 -20.62 11.40
CA GLU A 9 -65.37 -21.32 12.07
C GLU A 9 -65.36 -22.87 11.89
N THR A 10 -64.32 -23.53 11.39
CA THR A 10 -62.90 -23.35 11.66
C THR A 10 -62.09 -23.94 10.50
N LEU A 11 -61.36 -23.11 9.75
CA LEU A 11 -60.27 -23.55 8.86
C LEU A 11 -58.98 -23.31 9.66
N GLU A 12 -58.67 -24.25 10.54
CA GLU A 12 -57.46 -24.23 11.38
C GLU A 12 -56.32 -24.93 10.62
N ASP A 13 -55.32 -24.11 10.26
CA ASP A 13 -53.88 -24.38 10.23
C ASP A 13 -53.38 -25.72 9.69
N ASP A 14 -53.21 -25.78 8.37
CA ASP A 14 -52.40 -26.79 7.67
C ASP A 14 -51.22 -26.15 6.90
N ASP A 15 -50.79 -24.94 7.28
CA ASP A 15 -49.67 -24.20 6.69
C ASP A 15 -48.38 -24.28 7.52
N GLU A 16 -48.43 -24.77 8.76
CA GLU A 16 -47.23 -24.93 9.60
C GLU A 16 -46.37 -26.13 9.17
N TYR A 17 -46.98 -27.21 8.64
CA TYR A 17 -46.27 -28.43 8.22
C TYR A 17 -45.40 -28.24 6.96
N MET A 18 -45.76 -27.28 6.09
CA MET A 18 -44.97 -26.96 4.89
C MET A 18 -43.91 -25.86 5.13
N SER A 19 -43.98 -25.17 6.26
CA SER A 19 -43.02 -24.14 6.66
C SER A 19 -41.77 -24.75 7.32
N GLU A 20 -41.93 -25.84 8.06
CA GLU A 20 -40.83 -26.52 8.76
C GLU A 20 -39.89 -27.31 7.82
N PHE A 21 -40.40 -27.79 6.68
CA PHE A 21 -39.56 -28.42 5.64
C PHE A 21 -38.74 -27.38 4.84
N SER A 22 -39.24 -26.14 4.76
CA SER A 22 -38.58 -25.05 4.04
C SER A 22 -37.46 -24.39 4.87
N SER A 23 -37.54 -24.45 6.20
CA SER A 23 -36.54 -23.84 7.08
C SER A 23 -35.35 -24.74 7.43
N MET A 24 -35.42 -26.05 7.15
CA MET A 24 -34.40 -27.04 7.56
C MET A 24 -33.54 -27.67 6.44
N GLN A 25 -33.68 -27.32 5.16
CA GLN A 25 -32.87 -27.95 4.08
C GLN A 25 -32.26 -26.99 3.05
N MET A 26 -32.10 -25.72 3.43
CA MET A 26 -31.15 -24.83 2.78
C MET A 26 -29.93 -24.60 3.69
N GLU A 27 -29.57 -25.62 4.48
CA GLU A 27 -28.24 -25.76 5.05
C GLU A 27 -27.28 -25.96 3.88
N TYR A 28 -26.91 -24.83 3.27
CA TYR A 28 -25.77 -24.59 2.40
C TYR A 28 -24.96 -25.85 2.09
N PHE A 29 -25.33 -26.58 1.04
CA PHE A 29 -24.35 -27.40 0.32
C PHE A 29 -23.39 -26.42 -0.34
N GLN A 30 -22.49 -25.83 0.44
CA GLN A 30 -21.36 -25.09 -0.11
C GLN A 30 -20.40 -26.14 -0.67
N THR A 31 -20.07 -26.00 -1.96
CA THR A 31 -18.91 -26.67 -2.54
C THR A 31 -17.70 -26.32 -1.65
N PRO A 32 -17.04 -27.31 -1.05
CA PRO A 32 -15.88 -27.05 -0.22
C PRO A 32 -14.77 -26.41 -1.03
N ASP A 33 -13.87 -25.71 -0.35
CA ASP A 33 -12.60 -25.34 -0.97
C ASP A 33 -11.89 -26.59 -1.51
N THR A 34 -11.20 -26.44 -2.64
CA THR A 34 -10.61 -27.58 -3.36
C THR A 34 -9.10 -27.44 -3.53
N VAL A 35 -8.42 -28.58 -3.53
CA VAL A 35 -7.01 -28.69 -3.89
C VAL A 35 -6.86 -29.57 -5.12
N ILE A 36 -5.86 -29.26 -5.96
CA ILE A 36 -5.58 -30.04 -7.16
C ILE A 36 -4.85 -31.32 -6.76
N ASP A 37 -5.48 -32.47 -7.04
CA ASP A 37 -4.83 -33.78 -7.01
C ASP A 37 -4.69 -34.32 -8.45
N PRO A 38 -3.47 -34.43 -9.00
CA PRO A 38 -3.26 -34.97 -10.34
C PRO A 38 -3.81 -36.37 -10.57
N SER A 39 -3.97 -37.17 -9.51
CA SER A 39 -4.55 -38.51 -9.58
C SER A 39 -6.08 -38.51 -9.61
N PHE A 40 -6.70 -37.39 -9.22
CA PHE A 40 -8.15 -37.24 -9.13
C PHE A 40 -8.59 -35.81 -9.50
N CYS A 41 -8.46 -35.46 -10.78
CA CYS A 41 -8.89 -34.17 -11.32
C CYS A 41 -9.60 -34.30 -12.67
N GLY A 42 -10.17 -33.19 -13.16
CA GLY A 42 -10.79 -33.09 -14.48
C GLY A 42 -12.27 -33.46 -14.50
N LEU A 43 -12.86 -33.56 -15.70
CA LEU A 43 -14.28 -33.85 -15.87
C LEU A 43 -14.58 -35.35 -15.69
N VAL A 44 -15.76 -35.66 -15.15
CA VAL A 44 -16.27 -37.03 -15.06
C VAL A 44 -16.64 -37.52 -16.46
N THR A 45 -15.92 -38.52 -16.96
CA THR A 45 -16.14 -39.11 -18.30
C THR A 45 -17.07 -40.31 -18.28
N GLU A 46 -17.16 -41.01 -17.15
CA GLU A 46 -17.88 -42.28 -16.99
C GLU A 46 -19.39 -42.11 -16.77
N SER A 47 -19.85 -40.87 -16.53
CA SER A 47 -21.27 -40.59 -16.33
C SER A 47 -21.69 -39.27 -16.97
N ASP A 48 -22.94 -39.21 -17.42
CA ASP A 48 -23.58 -37.98 -17.91
C ASP A 48 -24.07 -37.06 -16.78
N ARG A 49 -23.51 -37.21 -15.58
CA ARG A 49 -23.88 -36.41 -14.42
C ARG A 49 -23.61 -34.94 -14.71
N ARG A 50 -24.67 -34.15 -14.57
CA ARG A 50 -24.68 -32.70 -14.77
C ARG A 50 -25.25 -32.06 -13.52
N CYS A 51 -24.70 -30.94 -13.10
CA CYS A 51 -25.31 -30.14 -12.04
C CYS A 51 -26.68 -29.64 -12.50
N ILE A 52 -27.66 -29.57 -11.59
CA ILE A 52 -29.01 -29.10 -11.90
C ILE A 52 -29.01 -27.65 -12.42
N PRO A 53 -28.28 -26.70 -11.78
CA PRO A 53 -28.33 -25.29 -12.18
C PRO A 53 -27.68 -25.02 -13.54
N HIS A 54 -26.42 -25.45 -13.75
CA HIS A 54 -25.67 -25.08 -14.96
C HIS A 54 -25.76 -26.11 -16.09
N ARG A 55 -26.29 -27.30 -15.83
CA ARG A 55 -26.31 -28.43 -16.78
C ARG A 55 -24.96 -28.75 -17.42
N LYS A 56 -23.85 -28.31 -16.81
CA LYS A 56 -22.48 -28.62 -17.25
C LYS A 56 -22.07 -29.97 -16.68
N ARG A 57 -21.16 -30.66 -17.39
CA ARG A 57 -20.59 -31.94 -16.96
C ARG A 57 -19.89 -31.75 -15.61
N ALA A 58 -20.10 -32.70 -14.71
CA ALA A 58 -19.49 -32.65 -13.38
C ALA A 58 -17.97 -32.84 -13.44
N GLY A 59 -17.26 -32.24 -12.50
CA GLY A 59 -15.82 -32.38 -12.27
C GLY A 59 -15.49 -33.27 -11.08
N LYS A 60 -14.25 -33.74 -11.03
CA LYS A 60 -13.62 -34.47 -9.93
C LYS A 60 -12.79 -33.49 -9.10
N PHE A 61 -13.06 -33.45 -7.80
CA PHE A 61 -12.45 -32.51 -6.87
C PHE A 61 -12.00 -33.22 -5.59
N VAL A 62 -11.02 -32.62 -4.92
CA VAL A 62 -10.57 -33.03 -3.59
C VAL A 62 -10.84 -31.86 -2.65
N ALA A 63 -11.61 -32.11 -1.59
CA ALA A 63 -11.93 -31.11 -0.59
C ALA A 63 -10.69 -30.74 0.23
N PHE A 64 -10.54 -29.46 0.52
CA PHE A 64 -9.50 -28.89 1.35
C PHE A 64 -10.13 -27.96 2.39
N GLU A 65 -11.05 -28.53 3.16
CA GLU A 65 -11.81 -27.77 4.15
C GLU A 65 -12.22 -28.68 5.31
N GLY A 66 -12.11 -28.14 6.54
CA GLY A 66 -12.64 -28.75 7.75
C GLY A 66 -12.38 -30.25 7.89
N THR A 67 -13.41 -30.99 8.31
CA THR A 67 -13.34 -32.44 8.52
C THR A 67 -13.32 -33.24 7.22
N ASP A 68 -13.58 -32.61 6.07
CA ASP A 68 -13.64 -33.30 4.78
C ASP A 68 -12.33 -33.16 3.99
N THR A 69 -11.31 -32.56 4.60
CA THR A 69 -9.99 -32.41 4.00
C THR A 69 -9.48 -33.74 3.45
N SER A 70 -9.00 -33.67 2.21
CA SER A 70 -8.50 -34.78 1.39
C SER A 70 -9.57 -35.78 0.92
N ARG A 71 -10.86 -35.58 1.20
CA ARG A 71 -11.94 -36.43 0.65
C ARG A 71 -12.25 -36.03 -0.79
N ARG A 72 -12.49 -37.03 -1.63
CA ARG A 72 -12.84 -36.85 -3.04
C ARG A 72 -14.34 -36.70 -3.23
N PHE A 73 -14.72 -35.77 -4.10
CA PHE A 73 -16.11 -35.54 -4.46
C PHE A 73 -16.29 -35.19 -5.93
N ILE A 74 -17.52 -35.40 -6.41
CA ILE A 74 -17.98 -34.98 -7.71
C ILE A 74 -18.80 -33.70 -7.54
N GLY A 75 -18.46 -32.66 -8.28
CA GLY A 75 -19.03 -31.33 -8.12
C GLY A 75 -19.31 -30.64 -9.46
N CYS A 76 -19.95 -29.49 -9.41
CA CYS A 76 -20.09 -28.62 -10.57
C CYS A 76 -18.73 -28.04 -10.97
N ALA A 77 -18.34 -28.15 -12.25
CA ALA A 77 -17.08 -27.61 -12.77
C ALA A 77 -17.20 -26.16 -13.29
N THR A 78 -18.26 -25.46 -12.91
CA THR A 78 -18.54 -24.10 -13.36
C THR A 78 -17.82 -23.08 -12.47
N GLU A 79 -17.15 -22.12 -13.10
CA GLU A 79 -16.50 -20.97 -12.43
C GLU A 79 -17.43 -19.76 -12.25
N ASP A 80 -18.71 -19.86 -12.65
CA ASP A 80 -19.70 -18.77 -12.67
C ASP A 80 -20.09 -18.25 -11.26
N GLY A 81 -19.34 -18.60 -10.21
CA GLY A 81 -19.50 -18.14 -8.82
C GLY A 81 -20.74 -18.69 -8.09
N VAL A 82 -21.68 -19.29 -8.80
CA VAL A 82 -22.88 -19.89 -8.21
C VAL A 82 -22.54 -21.26 -7.63
N ASN A 83 -22.58 -21.34 -6.31
CA ASN A 83 -22.33 -22.57 -5.57
C ASN A 83 -23.43 -23.62 -5.87
N CYS A 84 -23.05 -24.74 -6.45
CA CYS A 84 -23.95 -25.87 -6.73
C CYS A 84 -23.89 -26.98 -5.67
N GLY A 85 -23.02 -26.82 -4.68
CA GLY A 85 -22.69 -27.85 -3.72
C GLY A 85 -21.97 -29.06 -4.28
N VAL A 86 -21.76 -30.00 -3.37
CA VAL A 86 -21.29 -31.35 -3.68
C VAL A 86 -22.44 -32.13 -4.32
N LEU A 87 -22.19 -32.73 -5.49
CA LEU A 87 -23.17 -33.63 -6.12
C LEU A 87 -23.10 -35.03 -5.51
N GLU A 88 -21.90 -35.50 -5.20
CA GLU A 88 -21.66 -36.83 -4.65
C GLU A 88 -20.29 -36.92 -3.99
N TRP A 89 -20.22 -37.54 -2.80
CA TRP A 89 -18.95 -37.92 -2.18
C TRP A 89 -18.49 -39.28 -2.72
N VAL A 90 -17.24 -39.34 -3.16
CA VAL A 90 -16.61 -40.60 -3.62
C VAL A 90 -16.08 -41.39 -2.43
N ASP A 91 -15.50 -40.69 -1.47
CA ASP A 91 -14.96 -41.31 -0.26
C ASP A 91 -15.99 -41.29 0.87
N VAL A 92 -16.00 -42.35 1.67
CA VAL A 92 -16.77 -42.38 2.93
C VAL A 92 -16.27 -41.31 3.90
N PRO A 93 -17.10 -40.85 4.84
CA PRO A 93 -16.65 -39.97 5.90
C PRO A 93 -15.46 -40.58 6.65
N TRP A 94 -14.52 -39.74 7.05
CA TRP A 94 -13.41 -40.19 7.88
C TRP A 94 -13.92 -40.79 9.19
N PRO A 95 -13.20 -41.76 9.80
CA PRO A 95 -13.50 -42.20 11.15
C PRO A 95 -13.54 -41.02 12.12
N VAL A 96 -14.40 -41.08 13.13
CA VAL A 96 -14.64 -39.99 14.10
C VAL A 96 -13.35 -39.46 14.73
N ILE A 97 -12.37 -40.33 14.97
CA ILE A 97 -11.07 -39.93 15.52
C ILE A 97 -10.34 -38.98 14.56
N LEU A 98 -10.32 -39.29 13.27
CA LEU A 98 -9.65 -38.47 12.27
C LEU A 98 -10.41 -37.17 12.02
N GLN A 99 -11.75 -37.19 12.01
CA GLN A 99 -12.55 -35.96 11.94
C GLN A 99 -12.20 -35.00 13.08
N ARG A 100 -12.12 -35.50 14.32
CA ARG A 100 -11.70 -34.68 15.48
C ARG A 100 -10.28 -34.13 15.35
N CYS A 101 -9.35 -34.91 14.79
CA CYS A 101 -8.00 -34.43 14.51
C CYS A 101 -7.99 -33.31 13.48
N LEU A 102 -8.74 -33.47 12.37
CA LEU A 102 -8.88 -32.46 11.33
C LEU A 102 -9.51 -31.18 11.86
N SER A 103 -10.61 -31.27 12.63
CA SER A 103 -11.23 -30.10 13.27
C SER A 103 -10.23 -29.29 14.08
N LYS A 104 -9.46 -29.95 14.96
CA LYS A 104 -8.43 -29.28 15.78
C LYS A 104 -7.32 -28.65 14.94
N LEU A 105 -6.89 -29.30 13.86
CA LEU A 105 -5.88 -28.76 12.96
C LEU A 105 -6.39 -27.48 12.27
N TRP A 106 -7.63 -27.49 11.82
CA TRP A 106 -8.27 -26.32 11.20
C TRP A 106 -8.52 -25.18 12.17
N GLU A 107 -8.97 -25.45 13.39
CA GLU A 107 -9.11 -24.44 14.45
C GLU A 107 -7.77 -23.72 14.69
N GLN A 108 -6.67 -24.47 14.79
CA GLN A 108 -5.33 -23.90 14.97
C GLN A 108 -4.84 -23.13 13.74
N ASN A 109 -5.12 -23.62 12.53
CA ASN A 109 -4.78 -22.93 11.28
C ASN A 109 -5.55 -21.62 11.15
N LEU A 110 -6.82 -21.59 11.51
CA LEU A 110 -7.66 -20.40 11.45
C LEU A 110 -7.13 -19.31 12.38
N GLY A 111 -6.76 -19.65 13.61
CA GLY A 111 -6.11 -18.71 14.53
C GLY A 111 -4.82 -18.13 13.95
N ARG A 112 -3.94 -18.99 13.39
CA ARG A 112 -2.70 -18.53 12.72
C ARG A 112 -2.98 -17.65 11.50
N ALA A 113 -4.02 -17.93 10.73
CA ALA A 113 -4.39 -17.12 9.57
C ALA A 113 -4.81 -15.72 10.00
N GLN A 114 -5.62 -15.62 11.05
CA GLN A 114 -6.03 -14.34 11.64
C GLN A 114 -4.84 -13.55 12.20
N ASP A 115 -3.93 -14.22 12.92
CA ASP A 115 -2.71 -13.59 13.44
C ASP A 115 -1.82 -13.07 12.31
N ASN A 116 -1.66 -13.86 11.24
CA ASN A 116 -0.88 -13.47 10.06
C ASN A 116 -1.51 -12.27 9.34
N GLU A 117 -2.84 -12.21 9.23
CA GLU A 117 -3.56 -11.09 8.64
C GLU A 117 -3.37 -9.81 9.48
N ALA A 118 -3.56 -9.91 10.80
CA ALA A 118 -3.34 -8.80 11.73
C ALA A 118 -1.88 -8.29 11.66
N HIS A 119 -0.91 -9.21 11.63
CA HIS A 119 0.49 -8.87 11.45
C HIS A 119 0.75 -8.19 10.09
N GLY A 120 0.13 -8.68 9.01
CA GLY A 120 0.23 -8.08 7.68
C GLY A 120 -0.26 -6.63 7.66
N ILE A 121 -1.36 -6.33 8.35
CA ILE A 121 -1.90 -4.97 8.50
C ILE A 121 -0.90 -4.06 9.23
N GLU A 122 -0.32 -4.51 10.34
CA GLU A 122 0.66 -3.70 11.08
C GLU A 122 1.95 -3.48 10.27
N VAL A 123 2.43 -4.49 9.55
CA VAL A 123 3.58 -4.35 8.65
C VAL A 123 3.31 -3.30 7.56
N ALA A 124 2.12 -3.33 6.94
CA ALA A 124 1.76 -2.34 5.93
C ALA A 124 1.72 -0.91 6.48
N LYS A 125 1.22 -0.75 7.72
CA LYS A 125 1.25 0.54 8.42
C LYS A 125 2.68 1.02 8.69
N LEU A 126 3.53 0.16 9.25
CA LEU A 126 4.94 0.47 9.51
C LEU A 126 5.71 0.80 8.22
N GLN A 127 5.42 0.11 7.11
CA GLN A 127 6.00 0.43 5.80
C GLN A 127 5.62 1.85 5.33
N LYS A 128 4.37 2.26 5.55
CA LYS A 128 3.91 3.62 5.21
C LYS A 128 4.59 4.68 6.08
N GLU A 129 4.74 4.42 7.37
CA GLU A 129 5.47 5.31 8.29
C GLU A 129 6.95 5.43 7.91
N LEU A 130 7.60 4.30 7.57
CA LEU A 130 8.98 4.27 7.09
C LEU A 130 9.15 5.09 5.80
N ALA A 131 8.23 4.94 4.84
CA ALA A 131 8.26 5.71 3.59
C ALA A 131 8.07 7.22 3.84
N SER A 132 7.18 7.59 4.76
CA SER A 132 7.00 8.99 5.15
C SER A 132 8.27 9.55 5.81
N LEU A 133 8.89 8.78 6.71
CA LEU A 133 10.11 9.19 7.39
C LEU A 133 11.29 9.32 6.42
N ALA A 134 11.41 8.42 5.45
CA ALA A 134 12.42 8.51 4.39
C ALA A 134 12.28 9.79 3.58
N ASN A 135 11.04 10.16 3.21
CA ASN A 135 10.78 11.42 2.50
C ASN A 135 11.12 12.64 3.35
N GLN A 136 10.77 12.63 4.65
CA GLN A 136 11.11 13.72 5.57
C GLN A 136 12.62 13.86 5.76
N TYR A 137 13.33 12.74 5.87
CA TYR A 137 14.79 12.74 5.98
C TYR A 137 15.44 13.30 4.70
N SER A 138 14.97 12.89 3.52
CA SER A 138 15.46 13.42 2.24
C SER A 138 15.26 14.93 2.16
N GLN A 139 14.08 15.43 2.53
CA GLN A 139 13.79 16.87 2.54
C GLN A 139 14.72 17.63 3.49
N LEU A 140 14.95 17.08 4.69
CA LEU A 140 15.87 17.69 5.66
C LEU A 140 17.29 17.75 5.13
N VAL A 141 17.77 16.68 4.48
CA VAL A 141 19.10 16.65 3.86
C VAL A 141 19.22 17.72 2.77
N ASP A 142 18.20 17.87 1.92
CA ASP A 142 18.17 18.90 0.89
C ASP A 142 18.19 20.32 1.48
N ASP A 143 17.40 20.55 2.54
CA ASP A 143 17.32 21.86 3.18
C ASP A 143 18.61 22.21 3.91
N VAL A 144 19.26 21.25 4.57
CA VAL A 144 20.59 21.44 5.17
C VAL A 144 21.64 21.73 4.09
N SER A 145 21.61 21.00 2.97
CA SER A 145 22.55 21.23 1.85
C SER A 145 22.43 22.65 1.29
N LYS A 146 21.20 23.14 1.09
CA LYS A 146 20.95 24.53 0.65
C LYS A 146 21.49 25.57 1.62
N LEU A 147 21.44 25.33 2.94
CA LEU A 147 21.97 26.27 3.94
C LEU A 147 23.49 26.43 3.81
N PHE A 148 24.21 25.35 3.52
CA PHE A 148 25.65 25.38 3.29
C PHE A 148 25.99 26.03 1.95
N ASP A 149 25.26 25.72 0.87
CA ASP A 149 25.43 26.36 -0.43
C ASP A 149 25.18 27.87 -0.39
N TYR A 150 24.22 28.33 0.44
CA TYR A 150 23.96 29.75 0.65
C TYR A 150 25.13 30.46 1.35
N GLN A 151 25.83 29.78 2.27
CA GLN A 151 27.01 30.34 2.94
C GLN A 151 28.24 30.37 2.02
N ASP A 152 28.45 29.34 1.20
CA ASP A 152 29.51 29.31 0.20
C ASP A 152 29.22 30.24 -1.00
N GLY A 153 27.94 30.52 -1.26
CA GLY A 153 27.43 31.46 -2.25
C GLY A 153 27.46 32.93 -1.79
N ILE A 154 27.63 33.23 -0.50
CA ILE A 154 28.05 34.55 0.00
C ILE A 154 29.53 34.73 -0.37
N LYS A 155 29.78 34.87 -1.68
CA LYS A 155 31.00 35.49 -2.18
C LYS A 155 30.98 36.97 -1.78
N PRO A 156 32.15 37.56 -1.48
CA PRO A 156 32.23 38.90 -0.92
C PRO A 156 31.88 39.93 -1.99
N HIS A 157 30.59 40.22 -2.14
CA HIS A 157 30.09 41.29 -3.00
C HIS A 157 30.68 42.67 -2.59
N ASP A 158 31.27 42.76 -1.40
CA ASP A 158 31.93 43.97 -0.89
C ASP A 158 33.42 44.09 -1.25
N MET A 159 34.08 43.03 -1.76
CA MET A 159 35.52 43.06 -2.04
C MET A 159 35.88 43.78 -3.36
N GLY A 160 34.93 43.90 -4.29
CA GLY A 160 35.12 44.65 -5.55
C GLY A 160 35.06 46.17 -5.35
N CYS A 161 34.08 46.65 -4.58
CA CYS A 161 33.90 48.08 -4.28
C CYS A 161 35.09 48.63 -3.47
N THR A 162 35.54 47.88 -2.46
CA THR A 162 36.73 48.23 -1.67
C THR A 162 38.01 48.20 -2.51
N SER A 163 38.20 47.24 -3.40
CA SER A 163 39.40 47.19 -4.24
C SER A 163 39.47 48.33 -5.25
N GLN A 164 38.33 48.79 -5.79
CA GLN A 164 38.29 49.94 -6.70
C GLN A 164 38.60 51.24 -5.95
N ALA A 165 37.99 51.46 -4.77
CA ALA A 165 38.25 52.62 -3.94
C ALA A 165 39.72 52.70 -3.47
N ILE A 166 40.35 51.56 -3.14
CA ILE A 166 41.77 51.49 -2.76
C ILE A 166 42.68 51.89 -3.93
N ASN A 167 42.36 51.47 -5.16
CA ASN A 167 43.16 51.82 -6.33
C ASN A 167 43.02 53.30 -6.69
N GLU A 168 41.81 53.87 -6.61
CA GLU A 168 41.58 55.31 -6.81
C GLU A 168 42.32 56.16 -5.76
N LEU A 169 42.35 55.73 -4.50
CA LEU A 169 43.11 56.40 -3.45
C LEU A 169 44.63 56.34 -3.67
N LYS A 170 45.16 55.22 -4.17
CA LYS A 170 46.59 55.09 -4.51
C LYS A 170 46.98 56.03 -5.65
N GLU A 171 46.13 56.16 -6.67
CA GLU A 171 46.40 57.06 -7.80
C GLU A 171 46.37 58.52 -7.37
N LYS A 172 45.36 58.93 -6.58
CA LYS A 172 45.29 60.29 -6.02
C LYS A 172 46.49 60.60 -5.11
N LYS A 173 46.93 59.63 -4.30
CA LYS A 173 48.13 59.80 -3.46
C LYS A 173 49.37 60.10 -4.31
N LYS A 174 49.58 59.35 -5.40
CA LYS A 174 50.73 59.55 -6.29
C LYS A 174 50.71 60.93 -6.96
N GLN A 175 49.53 61.38 -7.40
CA GLN A 175 49.35 62.72 -7.98
C GLN A 175 49.69 63.82 -6.97
N LEU A 176 49.24 63.69 -5.71
CA LEU A 176 49.55 64.65 -4.66
C LEU A 176 51.05 64.68 -4.31
N GLU A 177 51.71 63.52 -4.27
CA GLU A 177 53.16 63.44 -4.04
C GLU A 177 53.96 64.12 -5.17
N GLU A 178 53.56 63.94 -6.43
CA GLU A 178 54.17 64.61 -7.57
C GLU A 178 53.93 66.13 -7.54
N GLN A 179 52.72 66.57 -7.21
CA GLN A 179 52.38 67.99 -7.08
C GLN A 179 53.20 68.66 -5.97
N ALA A 180 53.30 68.04 -4.79
CA ALA A 180 54.09 68.57 -3.68
C ALA A 180 55.58 68.69 -4.03
N LYS A 181 56.11 67.74 -4.82
CA LYS A 181 57.49 67.79 -5.30
C LYS A 181 57.76 68.97 -6.23
N ILE A 182 56.81 69.30 -7.11
CA ILE A 182 56.90 70.45 -8.01
C ILE A 182 56.84 71.77 -7.22
N GLU A 183 55.90 71.89 -6.27
CA GLU A 183 55.78 73.09 -5.42
C GLU A 183 57.05 73.35 -4.61
N LEU A 184 57.63 72.30 -4.01
CA LEU A 184 58.88 72.43 -3.26
C LEU A 184 60.04 72.86 -4.16
N GLN A 185 60.10 72.37 -5.40
CA GLN A 185 61.09 72.85 -6.37
C GLN A 185 60.87 74.32 -6.74
N MET A 186 59.63 74.77 -6.91
CA MET A 186 59.31 76.16 -7.20
C MET A 186 59.71 77.09 -6.06
N GLU A 187 59.38 76.75 -4.81
CA GLU A 187 59.77 77.54 -3.63
C GLU A 187 61.29 77.61 -3.47
N LYS A 188 61.99 76.49 -3.71
CA LYS A 188 63.46 76.48 -3.70
C LYS A 188 64.05 77.41 -4.77
N LEU A 189 63.41 77.52 -5.94
CA LEU A 189 63.83 78.46 -6.99
C LEU A 189 63.52 79.92 -6.62
N LYS A 190 62.37 80.20 -5.98
CA LYS A 190 62.02 81.55 -5.49
C LYS A 190 63.00 82.03 -4.43
N LEU A 191 63.29 81.21 -3.42
CA LEU A 191 64.26 81.53 -2.38
C LEU A 191 65.66 81.80 -2.96
N LYS A 192 66.10 81.01 -3.96
CA LYS A 192 67.37 81.25 -4.66
C LYS A 192 67.40 82.56 -5.45
N LYS A 193 66.25 83.02 -5.97
CA LYS A 193 66.15 84.31 -6.66
C LYS A 193 66.18 85.45 -5.64
N GLU A 194 65.45 85.35 -4.54
CA GLU A 194 65.42 86.35 -3.47
C GLU A 194 66.79 86.51 -2.80
N GLN A 195 67.50 85.41 -2.50
CA GLN A 195 68.88 85.45 -1.97
C GLN A 195 69.87 86.12 -2.93
N ARG A 196 69.61 86.11 -4.25
CA ARG A 196 70.46 86.74 -5.27
C ARG A 196 70.17 88.24 -5.44
N CYS A 197 69.01 88.72 -4.97
CA CYS A 197 68.63 90.14 -5.03
C CYS A 197 69.08 90.93 -3.78
N ILE A 198 69.68 90.28 -2.78
CA ILE A 198 70.10 90.88 -1.50
C ILE A 198 71.64 91.05 -1.41
N LEU A 199 72.39 90.63 -2.44
CA LEU A 199 73.83 90.90 -2.64
C LEU A 199 74.02 91.91 -3.78
#